data_AF-A0A2U2DFZ6-F1
#
_entry.id   AF-A0A2U2DFZ6-F1
#
_cell.length_a   1.000
_cell.length_b   1.000
_cell.length_c   1.000
_cell.angle_alpha   90.00
_cell.angle_beta   90.00
_cell.angle_gamma   90.00
#
_symmetry.space_group_name_H-M   'P 1'
#
loop_
_entity.id
_entity.type
_entity.pdbx_description
1 polymer ?
#
loop_
_entity_poly.entity_id
_entity_poly.type
_entity_poly.pdbx_seq_one_letter_code
_entity_poly.pdbx_strand_id
1 'polypeptide(L)'
;MASPQFSRSIADQLGLKPSGKFDYEAISRLLQILENRFKPLELASRSSEQVAEDLRTFVLARVNDILLPAIQKVFTLTERGFLVARSSSLRTLGAGNILTFVLDDPVERELFTPAPFTALTRETTPDDYGIARTIAYDRDHGEYLCEVLSFEGSAGPHGDWVIGALAGSTAAGLAVLHQSAAARDAAVAAAGAAVPAAATATTKAAVAATKADEAAASAQTAAQIAAYFEQLEGIDLAEIATVIADAQAALEDVQDQIEAWLSGGVPAASVTESATRVFVTPAQRTEIGQLRTDLTAMDGNFNGGTF
;
A
#
# COMPACT_ATOMS: atom_id res chain seq x y z
N MET A 1 -9.22 -86.28 6.94
CA MET A 1 -9.51 -85.97 8.36
C MET A 1 -10.95 -86.36 8.65
N ALA A 2 -11.17 -87.29 9.57
CA ALA A 2 -12.50 -87.78 9.93
C ALA A 2 -13.14 -86.85 10.95
N SER A 3 -14.40 -86.47 10.73
CA SER A 3 -15.17 -85.58 11.61
C SER A 3 -15.29 -86.17 13.02
N PRO A 4 -15.20 -85.35 14.09
CA PRO A 4 -15.33 -85.84 15.46
C PRO A 4 -16.69 -86.51 15.70
N GLN A 5 -16.71 -87.70 16.31
CA GLN A 5 -17.90 -88.52 16.53
C GLN A 5 -18.93 -87.96 17.54
N PHE A 6 -18.77 -86.71 17.98
CA PHE A 6 -19.62 -86.09 18.99
C PHE A 6 -21.01 -85.68 18.47
N SER A 7 -21.26 -85.73 17.17
CA SER A 7 -22.49 -85.26 16.54
C SER A 7 -23.62 -86.30 16.43
N ARG A 8 -23.40 -87.56 16.86
CA ARG A 8 -24.44 -88.60 16.84
C ARG A 8 -25.06 -88.81 18.23
N SER A 9 -26.37 -88.95 18.27
CA SER A 9 -27.14 -89.28 19.47
C SER A 9 -26.65 -90.60 20.08
N ILE A 10 -26.46 -90.63 21.41
CA ILE A 10 -26.05 -91.84 22.15
C ILE A 10 -27.06 -92.98 21.95
N ALA A 11 -28.35 -92.64 21.80
CA ALA A 11 -29.41 -93.61 21.54
C ALA A 11 -29.23 -94.31 20.18
N ASP A 12 -28.80 -93.58 19.15
CA ASP A 12 -28.55 -94.14 17.81
C ASP A 12 -27.30 -95.01 17.79
N GLN A 13 -26.26 -94.64 18.54
CA GLN A 13 -25.02 -95.42 18.62
C GLN A 13 -25.19 -96.73 19.40
N LEU A 14 -26.13 -96.77 20.33
CA LEU A 14 -26.47 -97.98 21.10
C LEU A 14 -27.43 -98.90 20.36
N GLY A 15 -28.00 -98.48 19.23
CA GLY A 15 -29.01 -99.24 18.48
C GLY A 15 -30.29 -99.48 19.29
N LEU A 16 -30.57 -98.65 20.29
CA LEU A 16 -31.73 -98.80 21.18
C LEU A 16 -32.98 -98.30 20.46
N LYS A 17 -33.89 -99.21 20.13
CA LYS A 17 -35.26 -98.85 19.70
C LYS A 17 -36.00 -98.23 20.89
N PRO A 18 -36.99 -97.34 20.68
CA PRO A 18 -37.74 -96.67 21.75
C PRO A 18 -38.44 -97.60 22.77
N SER A 19 -38.52 -98.90 22.50
CA SER A 19 -39.12 -99.93 23.36
C SER A 19 -38.17 -101.09 23.71
N GLY A 20 -36.85 -100.96 23.46
CA GLY A 20 -35.86 -102.01 23.74
C GLY A 20 -35.53 -102.13 25.24
N LYS A 21 -35.46 -103.37 25.76
CA LYS A 21 -35.05 -103.64 27.14
C LYS A 21 -33.55 -103.35 27.34
N PHE A 22 -33.21 -102.67 28.43
CA PHE A 22 -31.83 -102.43 28.86
C PHE A 22 -31.22 -103.74 29.38
N ASP A 23 -30.52 -104.45 28.51
CA ASP A 23 -29.78 -105.68 28.87
C ASP A 23 -28.32 -105.35 29.26
N TYR A 24 -27.65 -106.28 29.94
CA TYR A 24 -26.26 -106.15 30.39
C TYR A 24 -25.30 -105.82 29.23
N GLU A 25 -25.58 -106.36 28.04
CA GLU A 25 -24.81 -106.06 26.83
C GLU A 25 -24.98 -104.61 26.37
N ALA A 26 -26.18 -104.04 26.52
CA ALA A 26 -26.43 -102.62 26.23
C ALA A 26 -25.70 -101.71 27.22
N ILE A 27 -25.62 -102.10 28.50
CA ILE A 27 -24.87 -101.38 29.53
C ILE A 27 -23.37 -101.45 29.26
N SER A 28 -22.83 -102.61 28.90
CA SER A 28 -21.41 -102.78 28.56
C SER A 28 -21.00 -101.94 27.34
N ARG A 29 -21.86 -101.87 26.31
CA ARG A 29 -21.62 -101.01 25.14
C ARG A 29 -21.70 -99.54 25.50
N LEU A 30 -22.63 -99.14 26.36
CA LEU A 30 -22.75 -97.77 26.86
C LEU A 30 -21.51 -97.35 27.65
N LEU A 31 -21.00 -98.22 28.52
CA LEU A 31 -19.76 -97.96 29.27
C LEU A 31 -18.53 -97.85 28.34
N GLN A 32 -18.40 -98.72 27.34
CA GLN A 32 -17.31 -98.60 26.35
C GLN A 32 -17.42 -97.33 25.50
N ILE A 33 -18.63 -96.92 25.10
CA ILE A 33 -18.83 -95.68 24.34
C ILE A 33 -18.49 -94.46 25.20
N LEU A 34 -18.90 -94.47 26.48
CA LEU A 34 -18.54 -93.41 27.42
C LEU A 34 -17.02 -93.38 27.66
N GLU A 35 -16.38 -94.52 27.91
CA GLU A 35 -14.92 -94.60 28.11
C GLU A 35 -14.14 -94.14 26.88
N ASN A 36 -14.58 -94.51 25.68
CA ASN A 36 -14.00 -94.04 24.42
C ASN A 36 -14.23 -92.53 24.16
N ARG A 37 -15.27 -91.93 24.75
CA ARG A 37 -15.52 -90.47 24.70
C ARG A 37 -14.81 -89.70 25.81
N PHE A 38 -14.54 -90.34 26.95
CA PHE A 38 -13.80 -89.74 28.06
C PHE A 38 -12.28 -89.80 27.85
N LYS A 39 -11.73 -90.86 27.25
CA LYS A 39 -10.28 -90.97 26.93
C LYS A 39 -9.70 -89.75 26.16
N PRO A 40 -10.36 -89.22 25.11
CA PRO A 40 -9.91 -88.03 24.40
C PRO A 40 -10.00 -86.75 25.26
N LEU A 41 -11.00 -86.65 26.14
CA LEU A 41 -11.17 -85.51 27.05
C LEU A 41 -10.16 -85.55 28.20
N GLU A 42 -9.75 -86.73 28.65
CA GLU A 42 -8.71 -86.91 29.66
C GLU A 42 -7.33 -86.53 29.09
N LEU A 43 -7.08 -86.84 27.80
CA LEU A 43 -5.92 -86.35 27.04
C LEU A 43 -5.95 -84.83 26.80
N ALA A 44 -7.13 -84.25 26.53
CA ALA A 44 -7.30 -82.80 26.38
C ALA A 44 -7.17 -82.04 27.72
N SER A 45 -7.57 -82.65 28.84
CA SER A 45 -7.44 -82.06 30.19
C SER A 45 -5.99 -81.91 30.65
N ARG A 46 -5.07 -82.69 30.07
CA ARG A 46 -3.62 -82.57 30.28
C ARG A 46 -2.93 -81.57 29.34
N SER A 47 -3.66 -80.95 28.42
CA SER A 47 -3.08 -80.08 27.39
C SER A 47 -3.41 -78.60 27.59
N SER A 48 -3.79 -78.16 28.80
CA SER A 48 -3.92 -76.72 29.13
C SER A 48 -2.66 -75.95 28.77
N GLU A 49 -1.48 -76.53 29.06
CA GLU A 49 -0.18 -76.00 28.67
C GLU A 49 0.01 -75.95 27.15
N GLN A 50 -0.48 -76.96 26.41
CA GLN A 50 -0.40 -76.96 24.94
C GLN A 50 -1.35 -75.93 24.32
N VAL A 51 -2.58 -75.80 24.84
CA VAL A 51 -3.52 -74.77 24.41
C VAL A 51 -2.98 -73.37 24.77
N ALA A 52 -2.33 -73.22 25.93
CA ALA A 52 -1.68 -71.98 26.32
C ALA A 52 -0.49 -71.64 25.40
N GLU A 53 0.34 -72.62 25.03
CA GLU A 53 1.45 -72.41 24.10
C GLU A 53 0.99 -72.18 22.65
N ASP A 54 -0.08 -72.84 22.21
CA ASP A 54 -0.70 -72.58 20.90
C ASP A 54 -1.32 -71.17 20.85
N LEU A 55 -2.03 -70.77 21.92
CA LEU A 55 -2.59 -69.42 22.03
C LEU A 55 -1.47 -68.37 22.10
N ARG A 56 -0.38 -68.65 22.82
CA ARG A 56 0.80 -67.78 22.89
C ARG A 56 1.46 -67.64 21.53
N THR A 57 1.65 -68.75 20.81
CA THR A 57 2.26 -68.74 19.47
C THR A 57 1.38 -68.00 18.47
N PHE A 58 0.07 -68.24 18.51
CA PHE A 58 -0.90 -67.53 17.67
C PHE A 58 -0.96 -66.03 17.99
N VAL A 59 -0.99 -65.65 19.26
CA VAL A 59 -0.99 -64.25 19.68
C VAL A 59 0.34 -63.58 19.32
N LEU A 60 1.49 -64.23 19.53
CA LEU A 60 2.80 -63.68 19.15
C LEU A 60 2.91 -63.51 17.63
N ALA A 61 2.44 -64.49 16.84
CA ALA A 61 2.38 -64.37 15.39
C ALA A 61 1.46 -63.21 14.98
N ARG A 62 0.27 -63.10 15.57
CA ARG A 62 -0.69 -62.04 15.25
C ARG A 62 -0.22 -60.66 15.68
N VAL A 63 0.45 -60.57 16.83
CA VAL A 63 1.08 -59.35 17.34
C VAL A 63 2.20 -58.91 16.41
N ASN A 64 3.06 -59.82 15.94
CA ASN A 64 4.08 -59.48 14.95
C ASN A 64 3.46 -59.07 13.62
N ASP A 65 2.45 -59.78 13.11
CA ASP A 65 1.83 -59.47 11.82
C ASP A 65 1.06 -58.14 11.82
N ILE A 66 0.57 -57.68 12.97
CA ILE A 66 -0.21 -56.44 13.09
C ILE A 66 0.64 -55.28 13.60
N LEU A 67 1.38 -55.47 14.70
CA LEU A 67 2.11 -54.38 15.35
C LEU A 67 3.41 -54.06 14.62
N LEU A 68 4.09 -55.02 14.00
CA LEU A 68 5.35 -54.73 13.30
C LEU A 68 5.13 -53.79 12.11
N PRO A 69 4.12 -54.01 11.22
CA PRO A 69 3.82 -53.05 10.16
C PRO A 69 3.33 -51.71 10.69
N ALA A 70 2.56 -51.70 11.79
CA ALA A 70 2.09 -50.45 12.40
C ALA A 70 3.24 -49.61 12.97
N ILE A 71 4.19 -50.24 13.66
CA ILE A 71 5.39 -49.59 14.20
C ILE A 71 6.29 -49.10 13.06
N GLN A 72 6.47 -49.89 12.00
CA GLN A 72 7.20 -49.46 10.81
C GLN A 72 6.54 -48.25 10.15
N LYS A 73 5.21 -48.21 10.04
CA LYS A 73 4.49 -47.02 9.55
C LYS A 73 4.74 -45.80 10.45
N VAL A 74 4.77 -45.97 11.77
CA VAL A 74 5.06 -44.87 12.72
C VAL A 74 6.50 -44.36 12.55
N PHE A 75 7.49 -45.23 12.37
CA PHE A 75 8.87 -44.79 12.11
C PHE A 75 9.00 -44.05 10.78
N THR A 76 8.39 -44.56 9.71
CA THR A 76 8.34 -43.86 8.41
C THR A 76 7.65 -42.50 8.53
N LEU A 77 6.57 -42.39 9.31
CA LEU A 77 5.89 -41.14 9.63
C LEU A 77 6.80 -40.15 10.38
N THR A 78 7.62 -40.65 11.30
CA THR A 78 8.49 -39.81 12.14
C THR A 78 9.71 -39.31 11.36
N GLU A 79 10.28 -40.13 10.48
CA GLU A 79 11.46 -39.80 9.68
C GLU A 79 11.13 -38.89 8.48
N ARG A 80 9.97 -39.07 7.83
CA ARG A 80 9.61 -38.32 6.63
C ARG A 80 8.87 -37.01 6.90
N GLY A 81 8.45 -36.79 8.15
CA GLY A 81 7.68 -35.62 8.56
C GLY A 81 6.19 -35.79 8.24
N PHE A 82 5.34 -35.56 9.24
CA PHE A 82 3.90 -35.51 9.05
C PHE A 82 3.56 -34.23 8.26
N LEU A 83 2.74 -34.35 7.20
CA LEU A 83 2.17 -33.23 6.43
C LEU A 83 3.10 -32.54 5.41
N VAL A 84 4.18 -33.19 4.99
CA VAL A 84 5.05 -32.69 3.90
C VAL A 84 4.99 -33.67 2.74
N ALA A 85 4.94 -33.15 1.52
CA ALA A 85 4.95 -33.96 0.31
C ALA A 85 5.69 -33.24 -0.83
N ARG A 86 6.31 -33.99 -1.72
CA ARG A 86 7.12 -33.45 -2.82
C ARG A 86 6.44 -33.67 -4.17
N SER A 87 6.66 -32.72 -5.08
CA SER A 87 6.14 -32.79 -6.44
C SER A 87 7.16 -32.25 -7.45
N SER A 88 7.44 -33.05 -8.47
CA SER A 88 8.28 -32.68 -9.61
C SER A 88 7.51 -31.97 -10.74
N SER A 89 6.20 -31.75 -10.55
CA SER A 89 5.34 -31.10 -11.55
C SER A 89 5.82 -29.68 -11.90
N LEU A 90 6.12 -29.44 -13.17
CA LEU A 90 6.50 -28.12 -13.68
C LEU A 90 5.33 -27.13 -13.57
N ARG A 91 5.44 -26.17 -12.64
CA ARG A 91 4.40 -25.16 -12.37
C ARG A 91 5.01 -23.77 -12.22
N THR A 92 4.23 -22.76 -12.59
CA THR A 92 4.58 -21.36 -12.39
C THR A 92 3.66 -20.78 -11.33
N LEU A 93 4.23 -20.26 -10.24
CA LEU A 93 3.48 -19.56 -9.21
C LEU A 93 2.94 -18.25 -9.75
N GLY A 94 1.73 -17.92 -9.37
CA GLY A 94 1.12 -16.62 -9.66
C GLY A 94 -0.09 -16.45 -8.76
N ALA A 95 -0.27 -15.26 -8.19
CA ALA A 95 -1.39 -14.99 -7.31
C ALA A 95 -2.72 -15.18 -8.07
N GLY A 96 -3.64 -15.96 -7.50
CA GLY A 96 -4.91 -16.38 -8.10
C GLY A 96 -4.82 -17.60 -9.02
N ASN A 97 -3.62 -18.14 -9.30
CA ASN A 97 -3.49 -19.32 -10.15
C ASN A 97 -4.02 -20.57 -9.44
N ILE A 98 -4.83 -21.35 -10.14
CA ILE A 98 -5.22 -22.70 -9.74
C ILE A 98 -4.20 -23.68 -10.34
N LEU A 99 -3.49 -24.40 -9.48
CA LEU A 99 -2.42 -25.32 -9.85
C LEU A 99 -2.74 -26.73 -9.35
N THR A 100 -2.43 -27.72 -10.17
CA THR A 100 -2.46 -29.13 -9.80
C THR A 100 -1.04 -29.67 -9.70
N PHE A 101 -0.64 -30.15 -8.53
CA PHE A 101 0.62 -30.83 -8.29
C PHE A 101 0.40 -32.34 -8.25
N VAL A 102 1.31 -33.10 -8.85
CA VAL A 102 1.32 -34.56 -8.78
C VAL A 102 2.40 -34.99 -7.80
N LEU A 103 2.00 -35.72 -6.77
CA LEU A 103 2.91 -36.27 -5.77
C LEU A 103 3.58 -37.54 -6.33
N ASP A 104 4.90 -37.49 -6.44
CA ASP A 104 5.67 -38.56 -7.10
C ASP A 104 5.84 -39.80 -6.22
N ASP A 105 5.96 -39.61 -4.90
CA ASP A 105 6.21 -40.71 -3.96
C ASP A 105 4.88 -41.29 -3.43
N PRO A 106 4.60 -42.59 -3.67
CA PRO A 106 3.36 -43.23 -3.22
C PRO A 106 3.22 -43.28 -1.68
N VAL A 107 4.33 -43.27 -0.94
CA VAL A 107 4.33 -43.23 0.53
C VAL A 107 3.96 -41.82 1.00
N GLU A 108 4.53 -40.78 0.39
CA GLU A 108 4.14 -39.40 0.69
C GLU A 108 2.67 -39.17 0.36
N ARG A 109 2.18 -39.74 -0.74
CA ARG A 109 0.76 -39.71 -1.12
C ARG A 109 -0.17 -40.37 -0.10
N GLU A 110 0.22 -41.49 0.50
CA GLU A 110 -0.60 -42.15 1.53
C GLU A 110 -0.67 -41.32 2.82
N LEU A 111 0.44 -40.66 3.18
CA LEU A 111 0.60 -39.95 4.46
C LEU A 111 0.19 -38.48 4.40
N PHE A 112 0.27 -37.84 3.23
CA PHE A 112 -0.02 -36.43 3.07
C PHE A 112 -1.52 -36.16 3.28
N THR A 113 -1.79 -35.21 4.18
CA THR A 113 -3.14 -34.74 4.48
C THR A 113 -3.10 -33.23 4.44
N PRO A 114 -3.40 -32.60 3.29
CA PRO A 114 -3.23 -31.16 3.14
C PRO A 114 -4.14 -30.42 4.14
N ALA A 115 -3.57 -29.47 4.87
CA ALA A 115 -4.35 -28.52 5.66
C ALA A 115 -5.06 -27.54 4.72
N PRO A 116 -6.08 -26.78 5.17
CA PRO A 116 -6.77 -25.79 4.32
C PRO A 116 -5.83 -24.78 3.63
N PHE A 117 -4.65 -24.56 4.21
CA PHE A 117 -3.57 -23.78 3.62
C PHE A 117 -2.28 -24.60 3.59
N THR A 118 -1.50 -24.43 2.54
CA THR A 118 -0.21 -25.08 2.35
C THR A 118 0.84 -24.07 1.92
N ALA A 119 2.08 -24.28 2.36
CA ALA A 119 3.25 -23.64 1.81
C ALA A 119 3.71 -24.44 0.58
N LEU A 120 4.03 -23.73 -0.49
CA LEU A 120 4.73 -24.23 -1.65
C LEU A 120 6.13 -23.63 -1.61
N THR A 121 7.15 -24.43 -1.39
CA THR A 121 8.55 -23.97 -1.34
C THR A 121 9.37 -24.77 -2.34
N ARG A 122 10.41 -24.17 -2.92
CA ARG A 122 11.38 -24.92 -3.74
C ARG A 122 12.35 -25.70 -2.84
N GLU A 123 12.65 -26.93 -3.20
CA GLU A 123 13.65 -27.74 -2.49
C GLU A 123 15.06 -27.14 -2.59
N THR A 124 15.40 -26.60 -3.76
CA THR A 124 16.72 -26.00 -4.03
C THR A 124 16.86 -24.56 -3.54
N THR A 125 15.78 -23.79 -3.55
CA THR A 125 15.78 -22.36 -3.21
C THR A 125 14.61 -22.02 -2.28
N PRO A 126 14.73 -22.24 -0.96
CA PRO A 126 13.62 -22.02 -0.02
C PRO A 126 13.07 -20.59 0.02
N ASP A 127 13.84 -19.60 -0.44
CA ASP A 127 13.41 -18.20 -0.57
C ASP A 127 12.34 -17.99 -1.65
N ASP A 128 12.23 -18.91 -2.61
CA ASP A 128 11.14 -18.95 -3.58
C ASP A 128 9.98 -19.75 -2.98
N TYR A 129 8.96 -19.04 -2.49
CA TYR A 129 7.82 -19.68 -1.82
C TYR A 129 6.48 -19.04 -2.15
N GLY A 130 5.41 -19.82 -1.95
CA GLY A 130 4.03 -19.38 -2.08
C GLY A 130 3.16 -19.94 -0.97
N ILE A 131 2.09 -19.22 -0.66
CA ILE A 131 1.02 -19.69 0.20
C ILE A 131 -0.16 -20.02 -0.70
N ALA A 132 -0.66 -21.24 -0.60
CA ALA A 132 -1.78 -21.73 -1.37
C ALA A 132 -2.92 -22.19 -0.46
N ARG A 133 -4.15 -22.06 -0.96
CA ARG A 133 -5.36 -22.63 -0.38
C ARG A 133 -5.62 -23.97 -1.05
N THR A 134 -5.79 -25.01 -0.24
CA THR A 134 -6.19 -26.33 -0.75
C THR A 134 -7.62 -26.28 -1.27
N ILE A 135 -7.83 -26.76 -2.49
CA ILE A 135 -9.15 -26.94 -3.09
C ILE A 135 -9.58 -28.40 -2.97
N ALA A 136 -8.72 -29.31 -3.43
CA ALA A 136 -8.99 -30.74 -3.43
C ALA A 136 -7.69 -31.54 -3.38
N TYR A 137 -7.79 -32.78 -2.90
CA TYR A 137 -6.71 -33.74 -2.93
C TYR A 137 -7.24 -35.13 -3.25
N ASP A 138 -6.77 -35.70 -4.36
CA ASP A 138 -7.02 -37.08 -4.73
C ASP A 138 -5.87 -37.97 -4.25
N ARG A 139 -6.16 -38.80 -3.25
CA ARG A 139 -5.18 -39.73 -2.66
C ARG A 139 -4.84 -40.90 -3.58
N ASP A 140 -5.74 -41.33 -4.45
CA ASP A 140 -5.52 -42.51 -5.29
C ASP A 140 -4.55 -42.19 -6.43
N HIS A 141 -4.68 -40.98 -7.00
CA HIS A 141 -3.84 -40.50 -8.10
C HIS A 141 -2.70 -39.58 -7.64
N GLY A 142 -2.78 -39.00 -6.44
CA GLY A 142 -1.76 -38.11 -5.88
C GLY A 142 -1.87 -36.68 -6.41
N GLU A 143 -3.06 -36.30 -6.88
CA GLU A 143 -3.31 -34.98 -7.45
C GLU A 143 -3.73 -34.01 -6.35
N TYR A 144 -2.88 -33.02 -6.11
CA TYR A 144 -3.13 -31.93 -5.18
C TYR A 144 -3.51 -30.65 -5.93
N LEU A 145 -4.76 -30.22 -5.78
CA LEU A 145 -5.31 -29.02 -6.41
C LEU A 145 -5.35 -27.87 -5.39
N CYS A 146 -4.74 -26.74 -5.72
CA CYS A 146 -4.71 -25.57 -4.87
C CYS A 146 -4.79 -24.26 -5.64
N GLU A 147 -5.21 -23.20 -4.96
CA GLU A 147 -5.16 -21.82 -5.45
C GLU A 147 -4.02 -21.07 -4.75
N VAL A 148 -3.10 -20.49 -5.51
CA VAL A 148 -2.01 -19.67 -4.96
C VAL A 148 -2.56 -18.32 -4.52
N LEU A 149 -2.45 -17.98 -3.24
CA LEU A 149 -2.93 -16.72 -2.69
C LEU A 149 -1.87 -15.63 -2.75
N SER A 150 -0.62 -15.99 -2.46
CA SER A 150 0.53 -15.10 -2.51
C SER A 150 1.78 -15.89 -2.86
N PHE A 151 2.76 -15.23 -3.46
CA PHE A 151 4.09 -15.80 -3.69
C PHE A 151 5.15 -14.71 -3.53
N GLU A 152 6.36 -15.14 -3.21
CA GLU A 152 7.57 -14.34 -3.11
C GLU A 152 8.69 -15.07 -3.87
N GLY A 153 9.61 -14.32 -4.49
CA GLY A 153 10.71 -14.88 -5.26
C GLY A 153 10.38 -15.16 -6.73
N SER A 154 11.12 -16.09 -7.34
CA SER A 154 11.01 -16.44 -8.76
C SER A 154 9.77 -17.31 -9.02
N ALA A 155 8.86 -16.81 -9.86
CA ALA A 155 7.61 -17.50 -10.19
C ALA A 155 7.79 -18.87 -10.88
N GLY A 156 8.93 -19.13 -11.53
CA GLY A 156 9.17 -20.35 -12.30
C GLY A 156 8.98 -20.18 -13.81
N PRO A 157 8.76 -21.28 -14.57
CA PRO A 157 8.34 -22.61 -14.11
C PRO A 157 9.41 -23.39 -13.35
N HIS A 158 8.95 -24.19 -12.39
CA HIS A 158 9.75 -24.91 -11.40
C HIS A 158 9.15 -26.30 -11.15
N GLY A 159 9.98 -27.29 -10.79
CA GLY A 159 9.56 -28.69 -10.62
C GLY A 159 10.32 -29.43 -9.51
N ASP A 160 10.59 -28.78 -8.38
CA ASP A 160 11.19 -29.39 -7.17
C ASP A 160 10.41 -28.94 -5.92
N TRP A 161 9.07 -28.98 -6.04
CA TRP A 161 8.19 -28.41 -5.04
C TRP A 161 8.16 -29.26 -3.78
N VAL A 162 8.25 -28.58 -2.65
CA VAL A 162 7.96 -29.10 -1.32
C VAL A 162 6.67 -28.44 -0.85
N ILE A 163 5.67 -29.28 -0.58
CA ILE A 163 4.32 -28.88 -0.17
C ILE A 163 4.18 -29.20 1.31
N GLY A 164 4.16 -28.17 2.15
CA GLY A 164 3.99 -28.30 3.59
C GLY A 164 2.62 -27.83 4.04
N ALA A 165 1.95 -28.58 4.91
CA ALA A 165 0.75 -28.06 5.56
C ALA A 165 1.10 -26.87 6.46
N LEU A 166 0.29 -25.82 6.38
CA LEU A 166 0.40 -24.66 7.26
C LEU A 166 -0.64 -24.72 8.37
N ALA A 167 -0.26 -24.22 9.55
CA ALA A 167 -1.19 -24.09 10.66
C ALA A 167 -2.28 -23.06 10.34
N GLY A 168 -3.47 -23.22 10.93
CA GLY A 168 -4.59 -22.29 10.71
C GLY A 168 -4.31 -20.83 11.05
N SER A 169 -3.27 -20.54 11.85
CA SER A 169 -2.79 -19.17 12.12
C SER A 169 -2.32 -18.43 10.87
N THR A 170 -1.95 -19.13 9.80
CA THR A 170 -1.63 -18.52 8.49
C THR A 170 -2.84 -17.79 7.90
N ALA A 171 -4.08 -18.27 8.15
CA ALA A 171 -5.28 -17.57 7.70
C ALA A 171 -5.42 -16.19 8.37
N ALA A 172 -5.08 -16.10 9.66
CA ALA A 172 -5.03 -14.82 10.38
C ALA A 172 -3.90 -13.93 9.83
N GLY A 173 -2.74 -14.51 9.52
CA GLY A 173 -1.63 -13.79 8.87
C GLY A 173 -2.00 -13.21 7.51
N LEU A 174 -2.65 -14.01 6.65
CA LEU A 174 -3.16 -13.56 5.36
C LEU A 174 -4.21 -12.44 5.51
N ALA A 175 -5.14 -12.57 6.46
CA ALA A 175 -6.13 -11.52 6.72
C ALA A 175 -5.47 -10.20 7.13
N VAL A 176 -4.42 -10.24 7.97
CA VAL A 176 -3.64 -9.06 8.36
C VAL A 176 -2.86 -8.49 7.17
N LEU A 177 -2.28 -9.34 6.31
CA LEU A 177 -1.59 -8.88 5.10
C LEU A 177 -2.55 -8.17 4.13
N HIS A 178 -3.74 -8.71 3.91
CA HIS A 178 -4.77 -8.07 3.09
C HIS A 178 -5.20 -6.72 3.68
N GLN A 179 -5.42 -6.64 4.99
CA GLN A 179 -5.73 -5.38 5.67
C GLN A 179 -4.58 -4.37 5.54
N SER A 180 -3.34 -4.82 5.66
CA SER A 180 -2.15 -3.97 5.54
C SER A 180 -1.96 -3.44 4.13
N ALA A 181 -2.18 -4.27 3.11
CA ALA A 181 -2.14 -3.85 1.71
C ALA A 181 -3.24 -2.82 1.40
N ALA A 182 -4.48 -3.08 1.84
CA ALA A 182 -5.59 -2.14 1.69
C ALA A 182 -5.33 -0.80 2.39
N ALA A 183 -4.77 -0.83 3.61
CA ALA A 183 -4.41 0.37 4.35
C ALA A 183 -3.30 1.17 3.65
N ARG A 184 -2.29 0.49 3.11
CA ARG A 184 -1.21 1.12 2.32
C ARG A 184 -1.77 1.80 1.07
N ASP A 185 -2.61 1.10 0.32
CA ASP A 185 -3.17 1.63 -0.93
C ASP A 185 -4.09 2.84 -0.65
N ALA A 186 -4.85 2.81 0.44
CA ALA A 186 -5.64 3.96 0.92
C ALA A 186 -4.75 5.15 1.32
N ALA A 187 -3.62 4.90 2.01
CA ALA A 187 -2.68 5.94 2.39
C ALA A 187 -2.02 6.60 1.16
N VAL A 188 -1.64 5.81 0.16
CA VAL A 188 -1.10 6.31 -1.12
C VAL A 188 -2.13 7.17 -1.85
N ALA A 189 -3.40 6.73 -1.91
CA ALA A 189 -4.47 7.52 -2.52
C ALA A 189 -4.70 8.84 -1.78
N ALA A 190 -4.70 8.83 -0.45
CA ALA A 190 -4.85 10.05 0.36
C ALA A 190 -3.68 11.03 0.15
N ALA A 191 -2.44 10.53 0.10
CA ALA A 191 -1.27 11.35 -0.19
C ALA A 191 -1.35 11.97 -1.60
N GLY A 192 -1.77 11.17 -2.60
CA GLY A 192 -2.00 11.63 -3.97
C GLY A 192 -3.06 12.73 -4.08
N ALA A 193 -4.08 12.74 -3.23
CA ALA A 193 -5.10 13.79 -3.18
C ALA A 193 -4.65 15.07 -2.44
N ALA A 194 -3.73 14.96 -1.48
CA ALA A 194 -3.24 16.10 -0.70
C ALA A 194 -2.34 17.06 -1.52
N VAL A 195 -1.49 16.52 -2.39
CA VAL A 195 -0.59 17.30 -3.26
C VAL A 195 -1.33 18.30 -4.17
N PRO A 196 -2.35 17.90 -4.96
CA PRO A 196 -3.08 18.84 -5.81
C PRO A 196 -3.92 19.85 -5.02
N ALA A 197 -4.40 19.49 -3.83
CA ALA A 197 -5.11 20.42 -2.96
C ALA A 197 -4.19 21.56 -2.47
N ALA A 198 -2.96 21.22 -2.04
CA ALA A 198 -1.96 22.21 -1.64
C ALA A 198 -1.55 23.11 -2.82
N ALA A 199 -1.29 22.53 -4.01
CA ALA A 199 -0.99 23.30 -5.21
C ALA A 199 -2.13 24.28 -5.58
N THR A 200 -3.38 23.80 -5.53
CA THR A 200 -4.57 24.63 -5.80
C THR A 200 -4.70 25.78 -4.79
N ALA A 201 -4.41 25.53 -3.51
CA ALA A 201 -4.42 26.56 -2.48
C ALA A 201 -3.37 27.65 -2.74
N THR A 202 -2.13 27.24 -3.09
CA THR A 202 -1.05 28.17 -3.46
C THR A 202 -1.42 29.01 -4.68
N THR A 203 -1.98 28.40 -5.73
CA THR A 203 -2.42 29.14 -6.93
C THR A 203 -3.53 30.13 -6.59
N LYS A 204 -4.51 29.75 -5.77
CA LYS A 204 -5.59 30.65 -5.33
C LYS A 204 -5.04 31.83 -4.52
N ALA A 205 -4.07 31.60 -3.64
CA ALA A 205 -3.42 32.65 -2.87
C ALA A 205 -2.66 33.63 -3.77
N ALA A 206 -1.91 33.12 -4.76
CA ALA A 206 -1.20 33.96 -5.73
C ALA A 206 -2.16 34.83 -6.57
N VAL A 207 -3.25 34.23 -7.09
CA VAL A 207 -4.27 34.98 -7.84
C VAL A 207 -4.96 36.02 -6.97
N ALA A 208 -5.23 35.72 -5.70
CA ALA A 208 -5.81 36.69 -4.77
C ALA A 208 -4.87 37.88 -4.52
N ALA A 209 -3.56 37.63 -4.38
CA ALA A 209 -2.57 38.70 -4.25
C ALA A 209 -2.52 39.59 -5.50
N THR A 210 -2.43 39.00 -6.69
CA THR A 210 -2.44 39.76 -7.96
C THR A 210 -3.70 40.61 -8.10
N LYS A 211 -4.88 40.07 -7.78
CA LYS A 211 -6.14 40.83 -7.83
C LYS A 211 -6.19 41.97 -6.81
N ALA A 212 -5.57 41.80 -5.64
CA ALA A 212 -5.47 42.86 -4.65
C ALA A 212 -4.57 44.00 -5.15
N ASP A 213 -3.44 43.67 -5.77
CA ASP A 213 -2.53 44.65 -6.36
C ASP A 213 -3.19 45.41 -7.53
N GLU A 214 -3.90 44.70 -8.41
CA GLU A 214 -4.67 45.30 -9.52
C GLU A 214 -5.77 46.25 -9.01
N ALA A 215 -6.48 45.88 -7.94
CA ALA A 215 -7.48 46.72 -7.32
C ALA A 215 -6.87 47.98 -6.69
N ALA A 216 -5.73 47.84 -6.02
CA ALA A 216 -5.00 48.97 -5.44
C ALA A 216 -4.51 49.96 -6.52
N ALA A 217 -3.93 49.44 -7.61
CA ALA A 217 -3.51 50.26 -8.75
C ALA A 217 -4.70 51.00 -9.38
N SER A 218 -5.82 50.31 -9.59
CA SER A 218 -7.05 50.91 -10.13
C SER A 218 -7.60 52.02 -9.23
N ALA A 219 -7.57 51.84 -7.91
CA ALA A 219 -7.97 52.86 -6.95
C ALA A 219 -7.05 54.09 -6.98
N GLN A 220 -5.73 53.88 -7.12
CA GLN A 220 -4.77 54.97 -7.26
C GLN A 220 -4.99 55.77 -8.56
N THR A 221 -5.24 55.10 -9.69
CA THR A 221 -5.57 55.77 -10.94
C THR A 221 -6.85 56.59 -10.82
N ALA A 222 -7.90 56.04 -10.19
CA ALA A 222 -9.14 56.77 -9.96
C ALA A 222 -8.92 58.02 -9.08
N ALA A 223 -8.10 57.92 -8.02
CA ALA A 223 -7.75 59.04 -7.18
C ALA A 223 -6.97 60.13 -7.93
N GLN A 224 -6.03 59.74 -8.80
CA GLN A 224 -5.28 60.69 -9.65
C GLN A 224 -6.18 61.42 -10.64
N ILE A 225 -7.12 60.70 -11.26
CA ILE A 225 -8.11 61.30 -12.17
C ILE A 225 -8.99 62.29 -11.41
N ALA A 226 -9.49 61.93 -10.22
CA ALA A 226 -10.30 62.83 -9.41
C ALA A 226 -9.55 64.12 -9.02
N ALA A 227 -8.30 63.99 -8.57
CA ALA A 227 -7.45 65.15 -8.22
C ALA A 227 -7.20 66.07 -9.43
N TYR A 228 -7.04 65.50 -10.63
CA TYR A 228 -6.88 66.28 -11.85
C TYR A 228 -8.15 67.09 -12.19
N PHE A 229 -9.34 66.51 -12.02
CA PHE A 229 -10.59 67.24 -12.24
C PHE A 229 -10.81 68.36 -11.22
N GLU A 230 -10.47 68.14 -9.94
CA GLU A 230 -10.54 69.19 -8.91
C GLU A 230 -9.60 70.36 -9.23
N GLN A 231 -8.40 70.09 -9.75
CA GLN A 231 -7.48 71.13 -10.21
C GLN A 231 -8.05 71.95 -11.38
N LEU A 232 -8.82 71.33 -12.28
CA LEU A 232 -9.48 72.02 -13.39
C LEU A 232 -10.68 72.87 -12.95
N GLU A 233 -11.42 72.44 -11.92
CA GLU A 233 -12.56 73.20 -11.38
C GLU A 233 -12.12 74.52 -10.72
N GLY A 234 -10.90 74.56 -10.17
CA GLY A 234 -10.31 75.78 -9.62
C GLY A 234 -9.86 76.81 -10.67
N ILE A 235 -9.96 76.51 -11.97
CA ILE A 235 -9.64 77.44 -13.04
C ILE A 235 -10.86 78.30 -13.35
N ASP A 236 -10.82 79.57 -12.94
CA ASP A 236 -11.86 80.53 -13.32
C ASP A 236 -11.68 80.95 -14.79
N LEU A 237 -12.52 80.38 -15.66
CA LEU A 237 -12.53 80.70 -17.08
C LEU A 237 -12.86 82.18 -17.34
N ALA A 238 -13.58 82.86 -16.43
CA ALA A 238 -13.85 84.29 -16.55
C ALA A 238 -12.61 85.13 -16.22
N GLU A 239 -11.80 84.71 -15.25
CA GLU A 239 -10.51 85.33 -14.96
C GLU A 239 -9.55 85.16 -16.15
N ILE A 240 -9.48 83.96 -16.75
CA ILE A 240 -8.70 83.73 -17.97
C ILE A 240 -9.20 84.61 -19.11
N ALA A 241 -10.52 84.71 -19.32
CA ALA A 241 -11.08 85.57 -20.37
C ALA A 241 -10.74 87.05 -20.13
N THR A 242 -10.69 87.49 -18.88
CA THR A 242 -10.30 88.86 -18.49
C THR A 242 -8.83 89.09 -18.78
N VAL A 243 -7.93 88.17 -18.39
CA VAL A 243 -6.49 88.25 -18.69
C VAL A 243 -6.23 88.28 -20.19
N ILE A 244 -6.99 87.50 -20.99
CA ILE A 244 -6.90 87.53 -22.45
C ILE A 244 -7.36 88.89 -22.99
N ALA A 245 -8.47 89.44 -22.50
CA ALA A 245 -8.98 90.74 -22.92
C ALA A 245 -8.01 91.88 -22.58
N ASP A 246 -7.43 91.86 -21.38
CA ASP A 246 -6.43 92.84 -20.93
C ASP A 246 -5.15 92.76 -21.79
N ALA A 247 -4.70 91.55 -22.11
CA ALA A 247 -3.55 91.34 -23.00
C ALA A 247 -3.84 91.85 -24.43
N GLN A 248 -5.06 91.70 -24.93
CA GLN A 248 -5.48 92.23 -26.22
C GLN A 248 -5.53 93.75 -26.23
N ALA A 249 -6.10 94.38 -25.19
CA ALA A 249 -6.15 95.83 -25.06
C ALA A 249 -4.74 96.44 -24.94
N ALA A 250 -3.85 95.81 -24.19
CA ALA A 250 -2.45 96.24 -24.10
C ALA A 250 -1.72 96.13 -25.45
N LEU A 251 -2.04 95.10 -26.26
CA LEU A 251 -1.47 94.96 -27.60
C LEU A 251 -1.98 96.05 -28.55
N GLU A 252 -3.27 96.41 -28.47
CA GLU A 252 -3.87 97.50 -29.23
C GLU A 252 -3.27 98.86 -28.84
N ASP A 253 -3.07 99.14 -27.55
CA ASP A 253 -2.40 100.37 -27.09
C ASP A 253 -0.95 100.46 -27.59
N VAL A 254 -0.22 99.34 -27.60
CA VAL A 254 1.14 99.30 -28.18
C VAL A 254 1.10 99.56 -29.69
N GLN A 255 0.11 99.03 -30.41
CA GLN A 255 -0.07 99.30 -31.84
C GLN A 255 -0.36 100.78 -32.10
N ASP A 256 -1.26 101.39 -31.34
CA ASP A 256 -1.60 102.81 -31.44
C ASP A 256 -0.39 103.71 -31.12
N GLN A 257 0.40 103.37 -30.11
CA GLN A 257 1.64 104.09 -29.78
C GLN A 257 2.66 104.03 -30.92
N ILE A 258 2.80 102.86 -31.57
CA ILE A 258 3.68 102.68 -32.73
C ILE A 258 3.18 103.55 -33.90
N GLU A 259 1.88 103.56 -34.19
CA GLU A 259 1.31 104.38 -35.26
C GLU A 259 1.46 105.89 -34.99
N ALA A 260 1.24 106.33 -33.75
CA ALA A 260 1.44 107.72 -33.34
C ALA A 260 2.90 108.15 -33.53
N TRP A 261 3.86 107.32 -33.16
CA TRP A 261 5.29 107.54 -33.41
C TRP A 261 5.61 107.64 -34.91
N LEU A 262 5.07 106.74 -35.72
CA LEU A 262 5.30 106.73 -37.17
C LEU A 262 4.67 107.94 -37.88
N SER A 263 3.57 108.48 -37.37
CA SER A 263 2.91 109.68 -37.90
C SER A 263 3.55 111.01 -37.44
N GLY A 264 4.59 110.97 -36.61
CA GLY A 264 5.33 112.15 -36.14
C GLY A 264 4.72 112.89 -34.95
N GLY A 265 3.76 112.29 -34.24
CA GLY A 265 3.21 112.82 -33.00
C GLY A 265 3.99 112.32 -31.78
N VAL A 266 4.77 113.19 -31.14
CA VAL A 266 5.39 112.87 -29.85
C VAL A 266 4.33 113.04 -28.74
N PRO A 267 3.94 112.00 -27.98
CA PRO A 267 2.91 112.13 -26.97
C PRO A 267 3.39 113.04 -25.82
N ALA A 268 2.54 114.02 -25.47
CA ALA A 268 2.74 114.91 -24.34
C ALA A 268 2.37 114.22 -23.01
N ALA A 269 3.15 113.23 -22.60
CA ALA A 269 3.07 112.67 -21.25
C ALA A 269 4.48 112.35 -20.73
N SER A 270 4.93 113.22 -19.83
CA SER A 270 5.98 112.98 -18.82
C SER A 270 7.29 112.33 -19.29
N VAL A 271 8.16 113.13 -19.91
CA VAL A 271 9.56 113.11 -19.47
C VAL A 271 9.62 113.94 -18.19
N THR A 272 9.09 113.37 -17.10
CA THR A 272 9.24 113.94 -15.76
C THR A 272 10.19 113.03 -15.02
N GLU A 273 11.38 113.57 -14.79
CA GLU A 273 12.46 113.10 -13.92
C GLU A 273 12.09 111.97 -12.95
N SER A 274 12.58 110.78 -13.23
CA SER A 274 13.05 109.88 -12.18
C SER A 274 14.41 109.31 -12.59
N ALA A 275 15.36 110.22 -12.84
CA ALA A 275 16.77 109.89 -12.85
C ALA A 275 17.21 109.67 -11.41
N THR A 276 16.92 108.49 -10.86
CA THR A 276 17.52 108.00 -9.61
C THR A 276 19.00 107.73 -9.90
N ARG A 277 19.81 108.79 -9.97
CA ARG A 277 21.27 108.68 -9.90
C ARG A 277 21.60 108.23 -8.48
N VAL A 278 21.77 106.92 -8.31
CA VAL A 278 22.37 106.35 -7.10
C VAL A 278 23.79 106.89 -7.00
N PHE A 279 23.99 107.90 -6.16
CA PHE A 279 25.33 108.37 -5.81
C PHE A 279 25.97 107.32 -4.89
N VAL A 280 26.64 106.35 -5.50
CA VAL A 280 27.49 105.41 -4.77
C VAL A 280 28.63 106.21 -4.15
N THR A 281 28.67 106.28 -2.82
CA THR A 281 29.78 106.92 -2.10
C THR A 281 31.09 106.18 -2.38
N PRO A 282 32.27 106.83 -2.26
CA PRO A 282 33.55 106.14 -2.43
C PRO A 282 33.69 104.88 -1.57
N ALA A 283 33.14 104.89 -0.35
CA ALA A 283 33.12 103.73 0.54
C ALA A 283 32.28 102.57 -0.02
N GLN A 284 31.07 102.86 -0.51
CA GLN A 284 30.21 101.84 -1.14
C GLN A 284 30.80 101.29 -2.43
N ARG A 285 31.60 102.09 -3.16
CA ARG A 285 32.31 101.62 -4.35
C ARG A 285 33.41 100.61 -3.99
N THR A 286 34.09 100.81 -2.85
CA THR A 286 35.05 99.84 -2.32
C THR A 286 34.37 98.56 -1.88
N GLU A 287 33.24 98.65 -1.20
CA GLU A 287 32.46 97.50 -0.72
C GLU A 287 31.90 96.65 -1.88
N ILE A 288 31.34 97.29 -2.92
CA ILE A 288 30.90 96.60 -4.14
C ILE A 288 32.09 95.95 -4.87
N GLY A 289 33.26 96.61 -4.86
CA GLY A 289 34.50 96.04 -5.40
C GLY A 289 34.91 94.76 -4.67
N GLN A 290 34.86 94.76 -3.34
CA GLN A 290 35.17 93.60 -2.51
C GLN A 290 34.18 92.46 -2.68
N LEU A 291 32.87 92.75 -2.70
CA LEU A 291 31.84 91.74 -2.96
C LEU A 291 32.03 91.06 -4.33
N ARG A 292 32.46 91.80 -5.35
CA ARG A 292 32.78 91.22 -6.66
C ARG A 292 34.01 90.31 -6.60
N THR A 293 35.05 90.70 -5.86
CA THR A 293 36.24 89.87 -5.67
C THR A 293 35.90 88.58 -4.92
N ASP A 294 35.07 88.68 -3.88
CA ASP A 294 34.62 87.53 -3.08
C ASP A 294 33.75 86.57 -3.90
N LEU A 295 32.86 87.10 -4.74
CA LEU A 295 32.04 86.27 -5.65
C LEU A 295 32.90 85.55 -6.68
N THR A 296 33.92 86.22 -7.22
CA THR A 296 34.85 85.62 -8.19
C THR A 296 35.74 84.55 -7.53
N ALA A 297 36.07 84.72 -6.24
CA ALA A 297 36.79 83.73 -5.45
C ALA A 297 35.90 82.52 -5.08
N MET A 298 34.59 82.70 -4.90
CA MET A 298 33.63 81.62 -4.68
C MET A 298 33.42 80.74 -5.92
N ASP A 299 33.28 81.34 -7.11
CA ASP A 299 33.14 80.58 -8.37
C ASP A 299 34.41 79.79 -8.74
N GLY A 300 35.59 80.26 -8.31
CA GLY A 300 36.85 79.52 -8.48
C GLY A 300 36.97 78.25 -7.61
N ASN A 301 36.16 78.12 -6.55
CA ASN A 301 36.23 77.01 -5.60
C ASN A 301 35.16 75.93 -5.82
N PHE A 302 34.20 76.16 -6.73
CA PHE A 302 33.13 75.19 -7.06
C PHE A 302 33.48 74.22 -8.19
N ASN A 303 34.62 74.39 -8.88
CA ASN A 303 35.00 73.59 -10.05
C ASN A 303 36.07 72.51 -9.79
N GLY A 304 36.27 72.09 -8.53
CA GLY A 304 37.34 71.16 -8.13
C GLY A 304 36.97 70.05 -7.13
N GLY A 305 35.67 69.84 -6.84
CA GLY A 305 35.21 68.79 -5.92
C GLY A 305 34.54 67.65 -6.67
N THR A 306 35.24 66.54 -6.86
CA THR A 306 34.68 65.24 -7.26
C THR A 306 33.63 64.78 -6.24
N PHE A 307 32.38 64.68 -6.68
CA PHE A 307 31.41 63.66 -6.25
C PHE A 307 30.60 63.24 -7.47
#